data_AF-A0A4R9AJX0-F1
#
_entry.id   AF-A0A4R9AJX0-F1
#
_cell.length_a   1.000
_cell.length_b   1.000
_cell.length_c   1.000
_cell.angle_alpha   90.00
_cell.angle_beta   90.00
_cell.angle_gamma   90.00
#
_symmetry.space_group_name_H-M   'P 1'
#
loop_
_entity.id
_entity.type
_entity.pdbx_description
1 polymer ?
#
loop_
_entity_poly.entity_id
_entity_poly.type
_entity_poly.pdbx_seq_one_letter_code
_entity_poly.pdbx_strand_id
1 'polypeptide(L)'
;MEWWNNFVAWFTDVSTRPMIFTAVVFIGAIVIASLLAALISRGAIKRLIAQRDREIKVAAIATLVDAATEASVWNSLTPQEQVMSDRAVGQADIQVRLLPIRGSGIAANWAAHELYELKRTSATFGYQLEPALVEFRDRLVEWQNKPARARKIFQGDLDRWKSQNSSTEKSLLAEQEEWVAQQHHDQYNPTDSAPAPVRAAPLTPAVVNRTAPSASMASDTSTETQRLLDDVNKLEVRGTDPLTRSSEAPTV
;
A
#
# COMPACT_ATOMS: atom_id res chain seq x y z
N MET A 1 -22.80 -70.98 22.28
CA MET A 1 -24.25 -71.07 22.01
C MET A 1 -25.08 -70.71 23.24
N GLU A 2 -24.78 -71.26 24.43
CA GLU A 2 -25.58 -70.99 25.65
C GLU A 2 -25.59 -69.52 26.10
N TRP A 3 -24.46 -68.80 26.02
CA TRP A 3 -24.43 -67.36 26.35
C TRP A 3 -25.44 -66.56 25.51
N TRP A 4 -25.51 -66.83 24.21
CA TRP A 4 -26.43 -66.14 23.30
C TRP A 4 -27.89 -66.43 23.67
N ASN A 5 -28.23 -67.70 23.93
CA ASN A 5 -29.58 -68.08 24.35
C ASN A 5 -29.96 -67.47 25.71
N ASN A 6 -29.03 -67.44 26.67
CA ASN A 6 -29.27 -66.83 27.99
C ASN A 6 -29.48 -65.32 27.89
N PHE A 7 -28.74 -64.64 27.00
CA PHE A 7 -28.93 -63.22 26.72
C PHE A 7 -30.30 -62.94 26.09
N VAL A 8 -30.69 -63.72 25.07
CA VAL A 8 -31.99 -63.56 24.40
C VAL A 8 -33.13 -63.86 25.38
N ALA A 9 -33.03 -64.93 26.19
CA ALA A 9 -34.03 -65.28 27.19
C ALA A 9 -34.21 -64.15 28.22
N TRP A 10 -33.11 -63.62 28.76
CA TRP A 10 -33.12 -62.48 29.68
C TRP A 10 -33.75 -61.23 29.05
N PHE A 11 -33.38 -60.90 27.81
CA PHE A 11 -33.90 -59.73 27.10
C PHE A 11 -35.42 -59.81 26.84
N THR A 12 -35.94 -61.03 26.64
CA THR A 12 -37.37 -61.26 26.43
C THR A 12 -38.19 -61.44 27.71
N ASP A 13 -37.54 -61.60 28.86
CA ASP A 13 -38.20 -61.85 30.15
C ASP A 13 -39.06 -60.64 30.57
N VAL A 14 -40.26 -60.93 31.07
CA VAL A 14 -41.25 -59.92 31.49
C VAL A 14 -40.73 -59.08 32.65
N SER A 15 -39.93 -59.67 33.53
CA SER A 15 -39.30 -59.00 34.68
C SER A 15 -38.31 -57.89 34.27
N THR A 16 -37.68 -58.02 33.10
CA THR A 16 -36.59 -57.15 32.62
C THR A 16 -37.10 -55.99 31.75
N ARG A 17 -38.36 -56.05 31.29
CA ARG A 17 -38.97 -55.02 30.42
C ARG A 17 -38.89 -53.58 30.96
N PRO A 18 -39.13 -53.29 32.26
CA PRO A 18 -39.03 -51.92 32.78
C PRO A 18 -37.59 -51.37 32.71
N MET A 19 -36.60 -52.23 32.94
CA MET A 19 -35.18 -51.86 32.87
C MET A 19 -34.76 -51.55 31.44
N ILE A 20 -35.15 -52.40 30.48
CA ILE A 20 -34.87 -52.18 29.04
C ILE A 20 -35.54 -50.91 28.56
N PHE A 21 -36.81 -50.67 28.93
CA PHE A 21 -37.52 -49.45 28.57
C PHE A 21 -36.79 -48.20 29.08
N THR A 22 -36.38 -48.20 30.35
CA THR A 22 -35.64 -47.08 30.95
C THR A 22 -34.30 -46.86 30.23
N ALA A 23 -33.56 -47.92 29.90
CA ALA A 23 -32.31 -47.83 29.16
C ALA A 23 -32.52 -47.25 27.75
N VAL A 24 -33.56 -47.70 27.02
CA VAL A 24 -33.90 -47.19 25.69
C VAL A 24 -34.30 -45.72 25.75
N VAL A 25 -35.12 -45.32 26.72
CA VAL A 25 -35.51 -43.91 26.93
C VAL A 25 -34.30 -43.05 27.24
N PHE A 26 -33.38 -43.52 28.09
CA PHE A 26 -32.16 -42.79 28.43
C PHE A 26 -31.24 -42.60 27.23
N ILE A 27 -31.00 -43.67 26.45
CA ILE A 27 -30.22 -43.59 25.21
C ILE A 27 -30.89 -42.65 24.21
N GLY A 28 -32.21 -42.77 24.04
CA GLY A 28 -33.00 -41.89 23.17
C GLY A 28 -32.89 -40.42 23.59
N ALA A 29 -32.98 -40.14 24.89
CA ALA A 29 -32.83 -38.80 25.45
C ALA A 29 -31.43 -38.23 25.17
N ILE A 30 -30.37 -39.03 25.35
CA ILE A 30 -28.99 -38.61 25.02
C ILE A 30 -28.87 -38.30 23.53
N VAL A 31 -29.40 -39.14 22.65
CA VAL A 31 -29.33 -38.93 21.20
C VAL A 31 -30.05 -37.65 20.81
N ILE A 32 -31.27 -37.43 21.31
CA ILE A 32 -32.06 -36.23 21.04
C ILE A 32 -31.36 -34.99 21.59
N ALA A 33 -30.85 -35.03 22.83
CA ALA A 33 -30.11 -33.93 23.44
C ALA A 33 -28.84 -33.60 22.65
N SER A 34 -28.10 -34.62 22.19
CA SER A 34 -26.90 -34.43 21.38
C SER A 34 -27.22 -33.83 20.02
N LEU A 35 -28.32 -34.26 19.38
CA LEU A 35 -28.77 -33.70 18.11
C LEU A 35 -29.18 -32.22 18.27
N LEU A 36 -29.96 -31.90 19.30
CA LEU A 36 -30.36 -30.52 19.60
C LEU A 36 -29.16 -29.63 19.89
N ALA A 37 -28.23 -30.09 20.74
CA ALA A 37 -27.00 -29.39 21.04
C ALA A 37 -26.18 -29.12 19.76
N ALA A 38 -26.00 -30.13 18.90
CA ALA A 38 -25.26 -29.99 17.65
C ALA A 38 -25.91 -28.96 16.70
N LEU A 39 -27.24 -28.93 16.58
CA LEU A 39 -27.95 -27.98 15.74
C LEU A 39 -27.79 -26.54 16.24
N ILE A 40 -27.93 -26.32 17.55
CA ILE A 40 -27.76 -25.00 18.17
C ILE A 40 -26.31 -24.53 18.02
N SER A 41 -25.34 -25.38 18.35
CA SER A 41 -23.91 -25.06 18.23
C SER A 41 -23.54 -24.71 16.78
N ARG A 42 -24.05 -25.45 15.79
CA ARG A 42 -23.78 -25.16 14.38
C ARG A 42 -24.33 -23.80 13.96
N GLY A 43 -25.52 -23.42 14.44
CA GLY A 43 -26.10 -22.10 14.21
C GLY A 43 -25.27 -20.98 14.84
N ALA A 44 -24.87 -21.15 16.10
CA ALA A 44 -24.07 -20.19 16.84
C ALA A 44 -22.69 -19.95 16.19
N ILE A 45 -22.00 -21.03 15.80
CA ILE A 45 -20.68 -20.94 15.13
C ILE A 45 -20.80 -20.21 13.79
N LYS A 46 -21.80 -20.56 12.96
CA LYS A 46 -22.02 -19.87 11.68
C LYS A 46 -22.28 -18.39 11.87
N ARG A 47 -23.12 -18.03 12.84
CA ARG A 47 -23.42 -16.63 13.16
C ARG A 47 -22.19 -15.89 13.66
N LEU A 48 -21.38 -16.51 14.52
CA LEU A 48 -20.14 -15.93 15.02
C LEU A 48 -19.15 -15.67 13.88
N ILE A 49 -18.94 -16.64 12.99
CA ILE A 49 -18.06 -16.47 11.81
C ILE A 49 -18.56 -15.32 10.94
N ALA A 50 -19.86 -15.29 10.61
CA ALA A 50 -20.43 -14.22 9.79
C ALA A 50 -20.29 -12.84 10.44
N GLN A 51 -20.43 -12.75 11.77
CA GLN A 51 -20.22 -11.51 12.51
C GLN A 51 -18.74 -11.09 12.45
N ARG A 52 -17.80 -12.01 12.69
CA ARG A 52 -16.36 -11.73 12.64
C ARG A 52 -15.90 -11.32 11.24
N ASP A 53 -16.41 -11.97 10.20
CA ASP A 53 -16.15 -11.59 8.82
C ASP A 53 -16.64 -10.17 8.54
N ARG A 54 -17.80 -9.77 9.06
CA ARG A 54 -18.31 -8.41 8.91
C ARG A 54 -17.45 -7.39 9.66
N GLU A 55 -17.07 -7.70 10.89
CA GLU A 55 -16.21 -6.85 11.72
C GLU A 55 -14.84 -6.62 11.07
N ILE A 56 -14.18 -7.67 10.56
CA ILE A 56 -12.89 -7.58 9.87
C ILE A 56 -13.00 -6.68 8.63
N LYS A 57 -14.08 -6.83 7.84
CA LYS A 57 -14.29 -6.03 6.63
C LYS A 57 -14.54 -4.55 6.95
N VAL A 58 -15.34 -4.27 7.98
CA VAL A 58 -15.60 -2.89 8.41
C VAL A 58 -14.33 -2.25 8.98
N ALA A 59 -13.58 -2.99 9.80
CA ALA A 59 -12.32 -2.53 10.37
C ALA A 59 -11.31 -2.17 9.28
N ALA A 60 -11.11 -3.03 8.28
CA ALA A 60 -10.16 -2.77 7.20
C ALA A 60 -10.56 -1.58 6.30
N ILE A 61 -11.86 -1.33 6.11
CA ILE A 61 -12.32 -0.14 5.38
C ILE A 61 -12.14 1.10 6.25
N ALA A 62 -12.43 1.01 7.55
CA ALA A 62 -12.25 2.12 8.48
C ALA A 62 -10.77 2.53 8.57
N THR A 63 -9.84 1.58 8.68
CA THR A 63 -8.39 1.87 8.68
C THR A 63 -7.92 2.49 7.37
N LEU A 64 -8.48 2.09 6.24
CA LEU A 64 -8.16 2.70 4.94
C LEU A 64 -8.70 4.13 4.80
N VAL A 65 -9.90 4.40 5.31
CA VAL A 65 -10.50 5.76 5.29
C VAL A 65 -9.80 6.69 6.28
N ASP A 66 -9.38 6.18 7.43
CA ASP A 66 -8.56 6.90 8.40
C ASP A 66 -7.22 7.31 7.79
N ALA A 67 -6.52 6.36 7.15
CA ALA A 67 -5.29 6.63 6.41
C ALA A 67 -5.50 7.65 5.25
N ALA A 68 -6.66 7.62 4.58
CA ALA A 68 -7.00 8.61 3.55
C ALA A 68 -7.18 10.02 4.13
N THR A 69 -7.76 10.12 5.33
CA THR A 69 -7.96 11.39 6.02
C THR A 69 -6.61 12.01 6.38
N GLU A 70 -5.66 11.23 6.90
CA GLU A 70 -4.30 11.71 7.15
C GLU A 70 -3.56 12.08 5.85
N ALA A 71 -3.73 11.28 4.78
CA ALA A 71 -3.13 11.57 3.47
C ALA A 71 -3.62 12.89 2.87
N SER A 72 -4.89 13.25 3.10
CA SER A 72 -5.49 14.50 2.60
C SER A 72 -4.88 15.76 3.22
N VAL A 73 -4.29 15.65 4.42
CA VAL A 73 -3.63 16.73 5.15
C VAL A 73 -2.11 16.57 5.22
N TRP A 74 -1.55 15.62 4.46
CA TRP A 74 -0.15 15.19 4.56
C TRP A 74 0.87 16.34 4.52
N ASN A 75 0.67 17.33 3.66
CA ASN A 75 1.58 18.48 3.55
C ASN A 75 1.54 19.44 4.76
N SER A 76 0.51 19.36 5.60
CA SER A 76 0.40 20.13 6.84
C SER A 76 0.99 19.42 8.06
N LEU A 77 1.28 18.11 7.92
CA LEU A 77 1.88 17.29 8.98
C LEU A 77 3.37 17.58 9.13
N THR A 78 3.88 17.41 10.34
CA THR A 78 5.33 17.43 10.60
C THR A 78 6.04 16.24 9.94
N PRO A 79 7.36 16.30 9.69
CA PRO A 79 8.08 15.18 9.07
C PRO A 79 7.94 13.85 9.81
N GLN A 80 7.85 13.87 11.15
CA GLN A 80 7.65 12.67 11.94
C GLN A 80 6.24 12.06 11.74
N GLU A 81 5.21 12.91 11.70
CA GLU A 81 3.83 12.50 11.46
C GLU A 81 3.65 11.97 10.02
N GLN A 82 4.34 12.55 9.04
CA GLN A 82 4.34 12.06 7.66
C GLN A 82 4.82 10.60 7.56
N VAL A 83 5.89 10.24 8.27
CA VAL A 83 6.39 8.86 8.31
C VAL A 83 5.37 7.91 8.95
N MET A 84 4.69 8.35 10.01
CA MET A 84 3.65 7.54 10.65
C MET A 84 2.44 7.36 9.73
N SER A 85 2.04 8.42 9.02
CA SER A 85 0.95 8.38 8.05
C SER A 85 1.26 7.45 6.87
N ASP A 86 2.49 7.50 6.35
CA ASP A 86 2.93 6.59 5.28
C ASP A 86 2.93 5.11 5.75
N ARG A 87 3.27 4.86 7.02
CA ARG A 87 3.13 3.52 7.62
C ARG A 87 1.67 3.11 7.77
N ALA A 88 0.79 4.02 8.19
CA ALA A 88 -0.65 3.76 8.34
C ALA A 88 -1.27 3.37 6.99
N VAL A 89 -0.93 4.08 5.92
CA VAL A 89 -1.30 3.74 4.53
C VAL A 89 -0.82 2.35 4.15
N GLY A 90 0.45 2.02 4.44
CA GLY A 90 0.99 0.68 4.16
C GLY A 90 0.28 -0.44 4.94
N GLN A 91 -0.05 -0.22 6.21
CA GLN A 91 -0.81 -1.18 7.02
C GLN A 91 -2.23 -1.37 6.50
N ALA A 92 -2.91 -0.28 6.12
CA ALA A 92 -4.26 -0.33 5.56
C ALA A 92 -4.28 -1.08 4.22
N ASP A 93 -3.31 -0.85 3.32
CA ASP A 93 -3.20 -1.60 2.06
C ASP A 93 -3.05 -3.11 2.30
N ILE A 94 -2.18 -3.51 3.23
CA ILE A 94 -1.99 -4.93 3.58
C ILE A 94 -3.30 -5.52 4.11
N GLN A 95 -3.99 -4.85 5.04
CA GLN A 95 -5.27 -5.31 5.58
C GLN A 95 -6.30 -5.53 4.47
N VAL A 96 -6.42 -4.57 3.54
CA VAL A 96 -7.37 -4.67 2.42
C VAL A 96 -7.02 -5.83 1.50
N ARG A 97 -5.74 -6.07 1.20
CA ARG A 97 -5.29 -7.20 0.37
C ARG A 97 -5.55 -8.57 1.00
N LEU A 98 -5.56 -8.64 2.33
CA LEU A 98 -5.82 -9.88 3.07
C LEU A 98 -7.31 -10.15 3.27
N LEU A 99 -8.20 -9.21 2.91
CA LEU A 99 -9.64 -9.39 3.07
C LEU A 99 -10.16 -10.55 2.20
N PRO A 100 -11.03 -11.42 2.74
CA PRO A 100 -11.71 -12.46 1.97
C PRO A 100 -12.88 -11.89 1.16
N ILE A 101 -12.61 -10.88 0.33
CA ILE A 101 -13.57 -10.24 -0.58
C ILE A 101 -13.06 -10.37 -2.02
N ARG A 102 -13.96 -10.67 -2.95
CA ARG A 102 -13.64 -10.70 -4.38
C ARG A 102 -13.08 -9.35 -4.85
N GLY A 103 -11.93 -9.42 -5.51
CA GLY A 103 -11.29 -8.22 -6.07
C GLY A 103 -10.57 -7.35 -5.05
N SER A 104 -10.29 -7.85 -3.84
CA SER A 104 -9.53 -7.13 -2.82
C SER A 104 -8.20 -6.57 -3.35
N GLY A 105 -7.41 -7.34 -4.09
CA GLY A 105 -6.17 -6.83 -4.69
C GLY A 105 -6.38 -5.70 -5.70
N ILE A 106 -7.49 -5.70 -6.45
CA ILE A 106 -7.85 -4.62 -7.38
C ILE A 106 -8.30 -3.38 -6.60
N ALA A 107 -9.13 -3.57 -5.57
CA ALA A 107 -9.55 -2.49 -4.69
C ALA A 107 -8.36 -1.86 -3.95
N ALA A 108 -7.38 -2.65 -3.51
CA ALA A 108 -6.15 -2.17 -2.91
C ALA A 108 -5.31 -1.33 -3.89
N ASN A 109 -5.12 -1.80 -5.13
CA ASN A 109 -4.40 -1.02 -6.15
C ASN A 109 -5.13 0.29 -6.50
N TRP A 110 -6.46 0.24 -6.59
CA TRP A 110 -7.29 1.43 -6.82
C TRP A 110 -7.17 2.41 -5.65
N ALA A 111 -7.28 1.93 -4.42
CA ALA A 111 -7.16 2.75 -3.23
C ALA A 111 -5.76 3.36 -3.08
N ALA A 112 -4.70 2.61 -3.40
CA ALA A 112 -3.33 3.13 -3.37
C ALA A 112 -3.14 4.29 -4.35
N HIS A 113 -3.78 4.25 -5.52
CA HIS A 113 -3.76 5.36 -6.47
C HIS A 113 -4.53 6.57 -5.95
N GLU A 114 -5.76 6.39 -5.44
CA GLU A 114 -6.55 7.48 -4.85
C GLU A 114 -5.83 8.13 -3.66
N LEU A 115 -5.20 7.34 -2.79
CA LEU A 115 -4.40 7.83 -1.68
C LEU A 115 -3.19 8.65 -2.15
N TYR A 116 -2.54 8.22 -3.23
CA TYR A 116 -1.47 8.98 -3.85
C TYR A 116 -1.98 10.32 -4.41
N GLU A 117 -3.14 10.34 -5.06
CA GLU A 117 -3.74 11.57 -5.58
C GLU A 117 -4.20 12.51 -4.47
N LEU A 118 -4.80 12.00 -3.39
CA LEU A 118 -5.13 12.76 -2.18
C LEU A 118 -3.87 13.39 -1.56
N LYS A 119 -2.81 12.59 -1.41
CA LYS A 119 -1.51 13.07 -0.90
C LYS A 119 -0.92 14.14 -1.81
N ARG A 120 -0.96 13.96 -3.13
CA ARG A 120 -0.45 14.91 -4.12
C ARG A 120 -1.22 16.23 -4.09
N THR A 121 -2.54 16.17 -3.94
CA THR A 121 -3.44 17.33 -3.94
C THR A 121 -3.54 18.02 -2.58
N SER A 122 -3.12 17.37 -1.49
CA SER A 122 -3.07 17.94 -0.12
C SER A 122 -2.31 19.27 -0.05
N ALA A 123 -1.26 19.42 -0.86
CA ALA A 123 -0.46 20.65 -0.92
C ALA A 123 -1.22 21.85 -1.50
N THR A 124 -2.24 21.61 -2.33
CA THR A 124 -2.96 22.66 -3.06
C THR A 124 -4.37 22.91 -2.50
N PHE A 125 -5.05 21.87 -2.00
CA PHE A 125 -6.48 21.91 -1.71
C PHE A 125 -6.86 21.42 -0.30
N GLY A 126 -6.00 21.62 0.70
CA GLY A 126 -6.13 21.05 2.06
C GLY A 126 -7.56 20.93 2.63
N TYR A 127 -8.38 21.98 2.62
CA TYR A 127 -9.75 21.93 3.16
C TYR A 127 -10.86 21.56 2.14
N GLN A 128 -10.53 21.47 0.86
CA GLN A 128 -11.48 21.14 -0.22
C GLN A 128 -11.45 19.66 -0.61
N LEU A 129 -10.70 18.83 0.11
CA LEU A 129 -10.56 17.40 -0.15
C LEU A 129 -11.68 16.55 0.48
N GLU A 130 -12.52 17.16 1.33
CA GLU A 130 -13.65 16.49 1.98
C GLU A 130 -14.59 15.76 0.99
N PRO A 131 -14.98 16.35 -0.17
CA PRO A 131 -15.79 15.65 -1.15
C PRO A 131 -15.10 14.43 -1.75
N ALA A 132 -13.79 14.51 -1.99
CA ALA A 132 -13.00 13.40 -2.52
C ALA A 132 -12.90 12.25 -1.49
N LEU A 133 -12.73 12.58 -0.20
CA LEU A 133 -12.76 11.59 0.89
C LEU A 133 -14.12 10.90 1.02
N VAL A 134 -15.21 11.66 0.88
CA VAL A 134 -16.57 11.11 0.90
C VAL A 134 -16.78 10.15 -0.27
N GLU A 135 -16.39 10.53 -1.49
CA GLU A 135 -16.49 9.65 -2.66
C GLU A 135 -15.63 8.39 -2.48
N PHE A 136 -14.40 8.55 -2.00
CA PHE A 136 -13.49 7.44 -1.71
C PHE A 136 -14.12 6.43 -0.75
N ARG A 137 -14.65 6.90 0.39
CA ARG A 137 -15.36 6.07 1.37
C ARG A 137 -16.57 5.39 0.75
N ASP A 138 -17.40 6.13 0.02
CA ASP A 138 -18.64 5.60 -0.53
C ASP A 138 -18.38 4.51 -1.58
N ARG A 139 -17.31 4.65 -2.37
CA ARG A 139 -16.84 3.62 -3.30
C ARG A 139 -16.34 2.36 -2.57
N LEU A 140 -15.64 2.50 -1.45
CA LEU A 140 -15.24 1.36 -0.61
C LEU A 140 -16.45 0.66 0.02
N VAL A 141 -17.46 1.42 0.46
CA VAL A 141 -18.71 0.87 0.99
C VAL A 141 -19.50 0.13 -0.09
N GLU A 142 -19.61 0.69 -1.31
CA GLU A 142 -20.25 0.00 -2.44
C GLU A 142 -19.45 -1.26 -2.82
N TRP A 143 -18.11 -1.25 -2.73
CA TRP A 143 -17.31 -2.45 -2.91
C TRP A 143 -17.58 -3.51 -1.84
N GLN A 144 -17.69 -3.13 -0.57
CA GLN A 144 -18.05 -4.04 0.50
C GLN A 144 -19.41 -4.72 0.24
N ASN A 145 -20.39 -3.94 -0.24
CA ASN A 145 -21.76 -4.41 -0.49
C ASN A 145 -21.89 -5.20 -1.80
N LYS A 146 -21.22 -4.76 -2.88
CA LYS A 146 -21.31 -5.33 -4.24
C LYS A 146 -19.92 -5.53 -4.85
N PRO A 147 -19.10 -6.46 -4.32
CA PRO A 147 -17.69 -6.57 -4.70
C PRO A 147 -17.47 -6.93 -6.16
N ALA A 148 -18.34 -7.73 -6.76
CA ALA A 148 -18.24 -8.11 -8.17
C ALA A 148 -18.47 -6.93 -9.13
N ARG A 149 -19.37 -6.01 -8.76
CA ARG A 149 -19.67 -4.82 -9.56
C ARG A 149 -18.57 -3.77 -9.37
N ALA A 150 -18.25 -3.45 -8.12
CA ALA A 150 -17.24 -2.46 -7.80
C ALA A 150 -15.85 -2.85 -8.34
N ARG A 151 -15.49 -4.13 -8.32
CA ARG A 151 -14.26 -4.63 -8.96
C ARG A 151 -14.15 -4.18 -10.43
N LYS A 152 -15.25 -4.23 -11.19
CA LYS A 152 -15.23 -3.81 -12.61
C LYS A 152 -15.02 -2.30 -12.75
N ILE A 153 -15.62 -1.52 -11.85
CA ILE A 153 -15.47 -0.06 -11.80
C ILE A 153 -14.00 0.28 -11.48
N PHE A 154 -13.46 -0.28 -10.41
CA PHE A 154 -12.05 -0.07 -10.01
C PHE A 154 -11.07 -0.51 -11.10
N GLN A 155 -11.33 -1.64 -11.77
CA GLN A 155 -10.51 -2.07 -12.89
C GLN A 155 -10.57 -1.05 -14.05
N GLY A 156 -11.76 -0.57 -14.39
CA GLY A 156 -11.94 0.46 -15.42
C GLY A 156 -11.23 1.76 -15.08
N ASP A 157 -11.27 2.20 -13.82
CA ASP A 157 -10.55 3.38 -13.35
C ASP A 157 -9.04 3.20 -13.46
N LEU A 158 -8.51 2.06 -13.00
CA LEU A 158 -7.09 1.72 -13.12
C LEU A 158 -6.63 1.69 -14.58
N ASP A 159 -7.43 1.12 -15.48
CA ASP A 159 -7.09 1.05 -16.90
C ASP A 159 -7.15 2.44 -17.56
N ARG A 160 -8.12 3.27 -17.15
CA ARG A 160 -8.21 4.68 -17.55
C ARG A 160 -6.96 5.44 -17.09
N TRP A 161 -6.55 5.34 -15.83
CA TRP A 161 -5.37 6.06 -15.32
C TRP A 161 -4.08 5.63 -16.03
N LYS A 162 -3.91 4.33 -16.29
CA LYS A 162 -2.78 3.84 -17.10
C LYS A 162 -2.76 4.47 -18.50
N SER A 163 -3.93 4.57 -19.14
CA SER A 163 -4.03 5.20 -20.47
C SER A 163 -3.71 6.70 -20.42
N GLN A 164 -4.15 7.41 -19.38
CA GLN A 164 -3.87 8.84 -19.18
C GLN A 164 -2.37 9.08 -18.95
N ASN A 165 -1.73 8.30 -18.09
CA ASN A 165 -0.29 8.43 -17.84
C ASN A 165 0.53 8.15 -19.11
N SER A 166 0.19 7.10 -19.87
CA SER A 166 0.88 6.81 -21.13
C SER A 166 0.72 7.92 -22.17
N SER A 167 -0.43 8.60 -22.22
CA SER A 167 -0.60 9.75 -23.11
C SER A 167 0.24 10.96 -22.69
N THR A 168 0.32 11.25 -21.39
CA THR A 168 1.12 12.35 -20.85
C THR A 168 2.62 12.11 -21.05
N GLU A 169 3.10 10.88 -20.82
CA GLU A 169 4.51 10.53 -21.06
C GLU A 169 4.89 10.72 -22.53
N LYS A 170 4.01 10.30 -23.45
CA LYS A 170 4.23 10.51 -24.89
C LYS A 170 4.26 11.98 -25.29
N SER A 171 3.39 12.81 -24.72
CA SER A 171 3.42 14.25 -25.01
C SER A 171 4.69 14.91 -24.47
N LEU A 172 5.13 14.56 -23.26
CA LEU A 172 6.38 15.09 -22.68
C LEU A 172 7.61 14.69 -23.49
N LEU A 173 7.64 13.46 -24.01
CA LEU A 173 8.71 13.00 -24.91
C LEU A 173 8.70 13.77 -26.23
N ALA A 174 7.53 13.98 -26.85
CA ALA A 174 7.41 14.77 -28.07
C ALA A 174 7.86 16.23 -27.85
N GLU A 175 7.48 16.84 -26.72
CA GLU A 175 7.87 18.20 -26.37
C GLU A 175 9.39 18.32 -26.12
N GLN A 176 9.99 17.28 -25.53
CA GLN A 176 11.45 17.18 -25.40
C GLN A 176 12.14 17.04 -26.76
N GLU A 177 11.61 16.22 -27.67
CA GLU A 177 12.14 16.07 -29.03
C GLU A 177 12.03 17.39 -29.82
N GLU A 178 10.93 18.11 -29.71
CA GLU A 178 10.75 19.43 -30.33
C GLU A 178 11.72 20.47 -29.75
N TRP A 179 11.91 20.49 -28.44
CA TRP A 179 12.88 21.36 -27.79
C TRP A 179 14.32 21.06 -28.25
N VAL A 180 14.69 19.79 -28.34
CA VAL A 180 15.99 19.36 -28.88
C VAL A 180 16.12 19.77 -30.35
N ALA A 181 15.08 19.59 -31.16
CA ALA A 181 15.07 19.99 -32.57
C ALA A 181 15.22 21.52 -32.73
N GLN A 182 14.59 22.32 -31.86
CA GLN A 182 14.73 23.78 -31.84
C GLN A 182 16.16 24.21 -31.46
N GLN A 183 16.73 23.61 -30.41
CA GLN A 183 18.13 23.85 -30.03
C GLN A 183 19.11 23.50 -31.17
N HIS A 184 18.93 22.37 -31.84
CA HIS A 184 19.72 22.02 -33.02
C HIS A 184 19.49 22.98 -34.18
N HIS A 185 18.25 23.42 -34.42
CA HIS A 185 17.95 24.38 -35.48
C HIS A 185 18.62 25.75 -35.21
N ASP A 186 18.59 26.24 -33.98
CA ASP A 186 19.20 27.50 -33.58
C ASP A 186 20.73 27.44 -33.62
N GLN A 187 21.32 26.30 -33.24
CA GLN A 187 22.78 26.09 -33.22
C GLN A 187 23.36 25.88 -34.63
N TYR A 188 22.55 25.46 -35.60
CA TYR A 188 22.95 25.26 -37.00
C TYR A 188 22.32 26.27 -37.96
N ASN A 189 21.69 27.35 -37.46
CA ASN A 189 21.09 28.38 -38.30
C ASN A 189 22.21 29.11 -39.09
N PRO A 190 22.31 28.94 -40.42
CA PRO A 190 23.49 29.32 -41.19
C PRO A 190 23.50 30.80 -41.59
N THR A 191 22.96 31.69 -40.76
CA THR A 191 22.84 33.13 -41.09
C THR A 191 24.01 33.97 -40.57
N ASP A 192 24.97 33.41 -39.82
CA ASP A 192 26.10 34.21 -39.32
C ASP A 192 27.49 33.55 -39.40
N SER A 193 27.70 32.64 -40.36
CA SER A 193 29.05 32.17 -40.68
C SER A 193 29.17 31.82 -42.16
N ALA A 194 29.23 32.86 -43.00
CA ALA A 194 29.87 32.74 -44.30
C ALA A 194 31.40 32.69 -44.08
N PRO A 195 32.11 31.59 -44.40
CA PRO A 195 33.56 31.58 -44.36
C PRO A 195 34.08 32.36 -45.57
N ALA A 196 34.80 33.45 -45.34
CA ALA A 196 35.55 34.13 -46.39
C ALA A 196 36.60 33.17 -47.00
N PRO A 197 36.82 33.18 -48.33
CA PRO A 197 37.77 32.28 -48.98
C PRO A 197 39.21 32.68 -48.60
N VAL A 198 39.88 31.85 -47.80
CA VAL A 198 41.30 32.02 -47.48
C VAL A 198 42.15 31.44 -48.62
N ARG A 199 42.88 32.31 -49.29
CA ARG A 199 43.83 32.01 -50.36
C ARG A 199 45.02 31.21 -49.81
N ALA A 200 45.32 30.06 -50.43
CA ALA A 200 46.48 29.24 -50.10
C ALA A 200 47.80 29.85 -50.60
N ALA A 201 48.83 29.84 -49.75
CA ALA A 201 50.25 30.00 -50.11
C ALA A 201 51.14 29.25 -49.09
N PRO A 202 52.36 28.82 -49.48
CA PRO A 202 52.90 27.50 -49.11
C PRO A 202 53.86 27.45 -47.90
N LEU A 203 54.08 26.21 -47.49
CA LEU A 203 54.75 25.67 -46.30
C LEU A 203 56.22 26.11 -46.11
N THR A 204 56.57 26.46 -44.86
CA THR A 204 57.93 26.41 -44.30
C THR A 204 57.91 25.59 -42.99
N PRO A 205 58.89 24.69 -42.75
CA PRO A 205 58.88 23.82 -41.58
C PRO A 205 59.62 24.48 -40.40
N ALA A 206 59.00 24.52 -39.23
CA ALA A 206 59.67 24.87 -37.98
C ALA A 206 59.14 24.03 -36.81
N VAL A 207 59.97 23.05 -36.43
CA VAL A 207 60.34 22.59 -35.07
C VAL A 207 59.27 22.58 -33.96
N VAL A 208 59.09 21.37 -33.43
CA VAL A 208 58.41 20.97 -32.18
C VAL A 208 58.79 21.83 -30.97
N ASN A 209 57.80 22.32 -30.21
CA ASN A 209 57.94 22.35 -28.75
C ASN A 209 56.60 22.16 -28.02
N ARG A 210 56.70 21.48 -26.87
CA ARG A 210 55.67 20.84 -26.07
C ARG A 210 55.26 21.76 -24.91
N THR A 211 53.97 22.09 -24.73
CA THR A 211 53.40 22.55 -23.44
C THR A 211 51.86 22.51 -23.45
N ALA A 212 51.28 21.89 -22.42
CA ALA A 212 49.85 21.85 -22.13
C ALA A 212 49.33 23.19 -21.54
N PRO A 213 48.01 23.42 -21.61
CA PRO A 213 47.26 23.89 -20.44
C PRO A 213 45.99 23.05 -20.24
N SER A 214 45.90 22.33 -19.12
CA SER A 214 45.27 22.78 -17.86
C SER A 214 43.74 22.61 -17.88
N ALA A 215 43.33 21.46 -17.32
CA ALA A 215 42.03 21.26 -16.73
C ALA A 215 41.82 22.30 -15.62
N SER A 216 40.81 23.15 -15.76
CA SER A 216 40.34 24.05 -14.70
C SER A 216 38.82 24.16 -14.74
N MET A 217 38.13 23.02 -14.61
CA MET A 217 36.70 22.96 -14.22
C MET A 217 36.33 21.71 -13.38
N ALA A 218 37.31 20.93 -12.89
CA ALA A 218 37.05 19.70 -12.11
C ALA A 218 37.29 19.83 -10.60
N SER A 219 37.81 20.97 -10.13
CA SER A 219 38.18 21.16 -8.72
C SER A 219 37.05 21.70 -7.84
N ASP A 220 36.03 22.35 -8.40
CA ASP A 220 34.97 22.97 -7.59
C ASP A 220 33.94 21.94 -7.11
N THR A 221 33.55 20.98 -7.96
CA THR A 221 32.58 19.93 -7.60
C THR A 221 33.11 18.98 -6.52
N SER A 222 34.41 18.66 -6.57
CA SER A 222 35.05 17.78 -5.59
C SER A 222 35.08 18.41 -4.20
N THR A 223 35.35 19.72 -4.13
CA THR A 223 35.46 20.47 -2.86
C THR A 223 34.10 20.65 -2.19
N GLU A 224 33.06 20.91 -2.99
CA GLU A 224 31.68 21.03 -2.50
C GLU A 224 31.14 19.69 -1.99
N THR A 225 31.41 18.60 -2.69
CA THR A 225 31.05 17.25 -2.25
C THR A 225 31.78 16.88 -0.95
N GLN A 226 33.08 17.19 -0.84
CA GLN A 226 33.86 16.96 0.39
C GLN A 226 33.31 17.75 1.59
N ARG A 227 32.88 18.99 1.36
CA ARG A 227 32.29 19.86 2.39
C ARG A 227 30.94 19.34 2.88
N LEU A 228 30.11 18.83 1.97
CA LEU A 228 28.83 18.21 2.33
C LEU A 228 29.01 16.92 3.13
N LEU A 229 30.00 16.09 2.81
CA LEU A 229 30.32 14.90 3.61
C LEU A 229 30.81 15.26 5.03
N ASP A 230 31.61 16.32 5.15
CA ASP A 230 32.14 16.76 6.45
C ASP A 230 31.04 17.39 7.35
N ASP A 231 30.07 18.09 6.74
CA ASP A 231 28.90 18.62 7.45
C ASP A 231 27.93 17.52 7.91
N VAL A 232 27.72 16.47 7.12
CA VAL A 232 26.91 15.30 7.52
C VAL A 232 27.56 14.56 8.70
N ASN A 233 28.88 14.37 8.66
CA ASN A 233 29.61 13.70 9.74
C ASN A 233 29.55 14.50 11.06
N LYS A 234 29.57 15.84 11.00
CA LYS A 234 29.36 16.70 12.19
C LYS A 234 27.95 16.63 12.77
N LEU A 235 26.94 16.38 11.94
CA LEU A 235 25.56 16.21 12.40
C LEU A 235 25.35 14.85 13.07
N GLU A 236 26.04 13.81 12.62
CA GLU A 236 25.97 12.47 13.21
C GLU A 236 26.64 12.43 14.60
N VAL A 237 27.77 13.11 14.78
CA VAL A 237 28.49 13.19 16.08
C VAL A 237 27.67 13.90 17.17
N ARG A 238 26.72 14.78 16.81
CA ARG A 238 25.85 15.48 17.77
C ARG A 238 24.63 14.65 18.20
N GLY A 239 24.33 13.54 17.52
CA GLY A 239 23.18 12.67 17.78
C GLY A 239 23.44 11.54 18.80
N THR A 240 24.69 11.27 19.13
CA THR A 240 25.09 10.23 20.10
C THR A 240 25.53 10.85 21.43
N ASP A 241 24.59 11.40 22.19
CA ASP A 241 24.78 11.66 23.62
C ASP A 241 23.73 10.87 24.41
N PRO A 242 24.04 9.64 24.87
CA PRO A 242 23.09 8.81 25.59
C PRO A 242 22.98 9.24 27.07
N LEU A 243 21.82 9.82 27.41
CA LEU A 243 21.13 9.68 28.69
C LEU A 243 21.94 10.04 29.96
N THR A 244 22.07 11.34 30.26
CA THR A 244 22.03 11.83 31.65
C THR A 244 20.72 12.53 31.91
N ARG A 245 19.67 11.77 32.27
CA ARG A 245 18.50 12.33 32.94
C ARG A 245 18.33 11.61 34.28
N SER A 246 18.76 12.33 35.31
CA SER A 246 18.62 12.01 36.73
C SER A 246 17.20 11.56 37.07
N SER A 247 17.13 10.43 37.76
CA SER A 247 15.94 9.95 38.46
C SER A 247 15.79 10.76 39.75
N GLU A 248 14.85 11.70 39.79
CA GLU A 248 14.37 12.31 41.03
C GLU A 248 12.95 11.78 41.28
N ALA A 249 12.84 10.91 42.28
CA ALA A 249 11.58 10.34 42.74
C ALA A 249 10.97 11.24 43.83
N PRO A 250 9.65 11.45 43.86
CA PRO A 250 9.03 12.15 44.97
C PRO A 250 8.77 11.17 46.12
N THR A 251 9.35 11.43 47.29
CA THR A 251 8.96 10.81 48.56
C THR A 251 7.78 11.57 49.18
N VAL A 252 6.86 10.77 49.74
CA VAL A 252 5.73 11.14 50.61
C VAL A 252 6.18 11.93 51.82
#